data_AF-A0AAV4EHF8-F1
#
_entry.id   AF-A0AAV4EHF8-F1
#
_cell.length_a   1.000
_cell.length_b   1.000
_cell.length_c   1.000
_cell.angle_alpha   90.00
_cell.angle_beta   90.00
_cell.angle_gamma   90.00
#
_symmetry.space_group_name_H-M   'P 1'
#
loop_
_entity.id
_entity.type
_entity.pdbx_description
1 polymer ?
#
loop_
_entity_poly.entity_id
_entity_poly.type
_entity_poly.pdbx_seq_one_letter_code
_entity_poly.pdbx_strand_id
1 'polypeptide(L)'
;MPEREDDHLTPATRLLEKRREMAEVEQALAAQKEEFQMKMESLQQRREELERKEFQLKESLLKFDKFLKENDSKRARAVKKANDERELKRQKDREIERVKEETAQHLKQKEALGRKLEKYTMFHTFMDKVQEAGEDFHEIRDIITRWDTLNATHTDLLETEQKNQDRVENQRQELMKYMEEKENQVLNYNNQLSGLQTRLDAAQSEAVKWESRWTHIKNTAAKKTLLLGRIKMATHNLYQLVKSHQNQTDELEDTTEQLTQIQQFVQDLNQITAEIKKMDHTGTSIVPPSSS
;
A
#
# COMPACT_ATOMS: atom_id res chain seq x y z
N MET A 1 159.01 26.88 -25.35
CA MET A 1 160.43 26.92 -25.77
C MET A 1 160.98 25.52 -25.56
N PRO A 2 161.42 24.86 -26.62
CA PRO A 2 162.73 25.19 -27.19
C PRO A 2 162.74 25.39 -28.72
N GLU A 3 163.58 26.35 -29.14
CA GLU A 3 164.28 26.45 -30.42
C GLU A 3 165.20 25.21 -30.62
N ARG A 4 165.61 24.70 -31.79
CA ARG A 4 165.57 25.08 -33.21
C ARG A 4 166.16 23.86 -33.95
N GLU A 5 165.59 23.39 -35.06
CA GLU A 5 166.34 22.66 -36.10
C GLU A 5 165.71 22.98 -37.46
N ASP A 6 166.05 24.15 -38.02
CA ASP A 6 165.50 24.60 -39.32
C ASP A 6 166.57 25.29 -40.19
N ASP A 7 167.83 24.87 -40.04
CA ASP A 7 168.93 25.20 -40.95
C ASP A 7 169.53 23.88 -41.49
N HIS A 8 169.45 23.69 -42.81
CA HIS A 8 169.92 22.55 -43.62
C HIS A 8 168.89 21.47 -44.02
N LEU A 9 167.74 21.87 -44.59
CA LEU A 9 166.92 20.97 -45.41
C LEU A 9 166.92 21.42 -46.88
N THR A 10 167.36 20.54 -47.79
CA THR A 10 167.31 20.75 -49.25
C THR A 10 165.86 20.75 -49.75
N PRO A 11 165.54 21.37 -50.91
CA PRO A 11 164.20 21.35 -51.49
C PRO A 11 163.57 19.95 -51.61
N ALA A 12 164.41 18.91 -51.74
CA ALA A 12 164.00 17.51 -51.78
C ALA A 12 163.53 16.94 -50.43
N THR A 13 164.12 17.34 -49.29
CA THR A 13 163.70 16.87 -47.96
C THR A 13 162.47 17.60 -47.44
N ARG A 14 162.31 18.90 -47.71
CA ARG A 14 161.02 19.61 -47.47
C ARG A 14 159.87 19.03 -48.29
N LEU A 15 160.14 18.56 -49.51
CA LEU A 15 159.15 17.86 -50.33
C LEU A 15 158.77 16.49 -49.74
N LEU A 16 159.74 15.77 -49.16
CA LEU A 16 159.52 14.49 -48.47
C LEU A 16 158.72 14.66 -47.18
N GLU A 17 159.02 15.67 -46.37
CA GLU A 17 158.22 16.02 -45.19
C GLU A 17 156.82 16.48 -45.58
N LYS A 18 156.67 17.32 -46.61
CA LYS A 18 155.33 17.69 -47.13
C LYS A 18 154.57 16.49 -47.68
N ARG A 19 155.24 15.51 -48.29
CA ARG A 19 154.62 14.25 -48.74
C ARG A 19 154.23 13.36 -47.55
N ARG A 20 155.04 13.32 -46.50
CA ARG A 20 154.72 12.58 -45.27
C ARG A 20 153.57 13.24 -44.51
N GLU A 21 153.57 14.56 -44.36
CA GLU A 21 152.44 15.31 -43.80
C GLU A 21 151.18 15.11 -44.65
N MET A 22 151.27 15.18 -45.98
CA MET A 22 150.13 14.90 -46.85
C MET A 22 149.63 13.47 -46.71
N ALA A 23 150.52 12.47 -46.57
CA ALA A 23 150.14 11.09 -46.34
C ALA A 23 149.50 10.87 -44.96
N GLU A 24 150.01 11.51 -43.90
CA GLU A 24 149.42 11.48 -42.56
C GLU A 24 148.05 12.19 -42.54
N VAL A 25 147.89 13.32 -43.24
CA VAL A 25 146.59 13.99 -43.41
C VAL A 25 145.64 13.17 -44.27
N GLU A 26 146.09 12.54 -45.35
CA GLU A 26 145.28 11.62 -46.16
C GLU A 26 144.84 10.39 -45.37
N GLN A 27 145.72 9.82 -44.56
CA GLN A 27 145.41 8.69 -43.69
C GLN A 27 144.43 9.07 -42.57
N ALA A 28 144.60 10.24 -41.95
CA ALA A 28 143.64 10.78 -40.97
C ALA A 28 142.28 11.10 -41.61
N LEU A 29 142.28 11.64 -42.84
CA LEU A 29 141.07 11.91 -43.61
C LEU A 29 140.37 10.61 -44.03
N ALA A 30 141.13 9.57 -44.38
CA ALA A 30 140.59 8.24 -44.69
C ALA A 30 139.95 7.60 -43.45
N ALA A 31 140.62 7.65 -42.30
CA ALA A 31 140.08 7.18 -41.03
C ALA A 31 138.82 7.95 -40.62
N GLN A 32 138.79 9.28 -40.79
CA GLN A 32 137.60 10.09 -40.49
C GLN A 32 136.44 9.78 -41.45
N LYS A 33 136.72 9.52 -42.73
CA LYS A 33 135.71 9.08 -43.71
C LYS A 33 135.14 7.71 -43.36
N GLU A 34 135.98 6.77 -42.94
CA GLU A 34 135.57 5.44 -42.51
C GLU A 34 134.72 5.51 -41.21
N GLU A 35 135.14 6.32 -40.24
CA GLU A 35 134.37 6.55 -39.01
C GLU A 35 133.00 7.23 -39.29
N PHE A 36 132.98 8.21 -40.20
CA PHE A 36 131.75 8.85 -40.65
C PHE A 36 130.82 7.86 -41.37
N GLN A 37 131.38 7.02 -42.23
CA GLN A 37 130.64 5.97 -42.94
C GLN A 37 130.04 4.95 -41.96
N MET A 38 130.80 4.45 -40.99
CA MET A 38 130.29 3.56 -39.94
C MET A 38 129.19 4.22 -39.10
N LYS A 39 129.34 5.50 -38.74
CA LYS A 39 128.29 6.27 -38.04
C LYS A 39 127.03 6.44 -38.89
N MET A 40 127.18 6.71 -40.18
CA MET A 40 126.06 6.83 -41.11
C MET A 40 125.32 5.50 -41.30
N GLU A 41 126.04 4.39 -41.42
CA GLU A 41 125.44 3.05 -41.52
C GLU A 41 124.69 2.67 -40.22
N SER A 42 125.27 2.95 -39.06
CA SER A 42 124.61 2.74 -37.76
C SER A 42 123.34 3.60 -37.60
N LEU A 43 123.39 4.87 -38.00
CA LEU A 43 122.22 5.76 -38.00
C LEU A 43 121.15 5.31 -39.00
N GLN A 44 121.55 4.81 -40.17
CA GLN A 44 120.63 4.27 -41.17
C GLN A 44 119.93 3.01 -40.65
N GLN A 45 120.67 2.06 -40.08
CA GLN A 45 120.10 0.87 -39.43
C GLN A 45 119.14 1.27 -38.30
N ARG A 46 119.50 2.27 -37.49
CA ARG A 46 118.64 2.76 -36.40
C ARG A 46 117.36 3.41 -36.92
N ARG A 47 117.41 4.15 -38.03
CA ARG A 47 116.23 4.72 -38.69
C ARG A 47 115.30 3.62 -39.22
N GLU A 48 115.85 2.64 -39.92
CA GLU A 48 115.07 1.51 -40.45
C GLU A 48 114.43 0.67 -39.33
N GLU A 49 115.14 0.47 -38.21
CA GLU A 49 114.59 -0.20 -37.03
C GLU A 49 113.45 0.61 -36.39
N LEU A 50 113.59 1.93 -36.30
CA LEU A 50 112.56 2.85 -35.81
C LEU A 50 111.31 2.82 -36.70
N GLU A 51 111.47 2.89 -38.02
CA GLU A 51 110.34 2.80 -38.97
C GLU A 51 109.61 1.46 -38.86
N ARG A 52 110.35 0.34 -38.74
CA ARG A 52 109.73 -0.98 -38.52
C ARG A 52 108.93 -1.03 -37.22
N LYS A 53 109.48 -0.49 -36.11
CA LYS A 53 108.78 -0.43 -34.83
C LYS A 53 107.56 0.48 -34.89
N GLU A 54 107.65 1.61 -35.58
CA GLU A 54 106.52 2.51 -35.78
C GLU A 54 105.40 1.84 -36.59
N PHE A 55 105.75 1.13 -37.66
CA PHE A 55 104.80 0.37 -38.47
C PHE A 55 104.10 -0.72 -37.64
N GLN A 56 104.86 -1.52 -36.88
CA GLN A 56 104.30 -2.54 -35.99
C GLN A 56 103.38 -1.93 -34.93
N LEU A 57 103.74 -0.78 -34.37
CA LEU A 57 102.91 -0.08 -33.39
C LEU A 57 101.60 0.40 -34.02
N LYS A 58 101.65 1.00 -35.21
CA LYS A 58 100.46 1.41 -35.97
C LYS A 58 99.54 0.21 -36.29
N GLU A 59 100.11 -0.91 -36.71
CA GLU A 59 99.34 -2.12 -37.01
C GLU A 59 98.70 -2.72 -35.75
N SER A 60 99.42 -2.75 -34.63
CA SER A 60 98.89 -3.22 -33.35
C SER A 60 97.77 -2.32 -32.82
N LEU A 61 97.88 -0.99 -32.96
CA LEU A 61 96.81 -0.06 -32.61
C LEU A 61 95.53 -0.32 -33.40
N LEU A 62 95.62 -0.57 -34.71
CA LEU A 62 94.46 -0.92 -35.53
C LEU A 62 93.82 -2.25 -35.09
N LYS A 63 94.64 -3.26 -34.74
CA LYS A 63 94.14 -4.54 -34.21
C LYS A 63 93.46 -4.36 -32.85
N PHE A 64 94.03 -3.53 -31.96
CA PHE A 64 93.45 -3.20 -30.66
C PHE A 64 92.13 -2.44 -30.79
N ASP A 65 92.05 -1.43 -31.65
CA ASP A 65 90.80 -0.69 -31.90
C ASP A 65 89.70 -1.63 -32.44
N LYS A 66 90.05 -2.51 -33.39
CA LYS A 66 89.13 -3.54 -33.89
C LYS A 66 88.67 -4.48 -32.77
N PHE A 67 89.60 -4.95 -31.94
CA PHE A 67 89.29 -5.83 -30.81
C PHE A 67 88.36 -5.15 -29.79
N LEU A 68 88.62 -3.89 -29.45
CA LEU A 68 87.77 -3.10 -28.54
C LEU A 68 86.36 -2.96 -29.10
N LYS A 69 86.21 -2.57 -30.37
CA LYS A 69 84.90 -2.47 -31.04
C LYS A 69 84.14 -3.79 -31.05
N GLU A 70 84.82 -4.90 -31.35
CA GLU A 70 84.20 -6.23 -31.34
C GLU A 70 83.81 -6.68 -29.92
N ASN A 71 84.64 -6.39 -28.92
CA ASN A 71 84.36 -6.71 -27.53
C ASN A 71 83.18 -5.90 -27.00
N ASP A 72 83.15 -4.60 -27.26
CA ASP A 72 82.04 -3.72 -26.91
C ASP A 72 80.74 -4.17 -27.60
N SER A 73 80.81 -4.58 -28.87
CA SER A 73 79.66 -5.15 -29.58
C SER A 73 79.18 -6.46 -28.95
N LYS A 74 80.08 -7.35 -28.53
CA LYS A 74 79.75 -8.60 -27.81
C LYS A 74 79.12 -8.29 -26.45
N ARG A 75 79.69 -7.35 -25.69
CA ARG A 75 79.18 -6.89 -24.40
C ARG A 75 77.78 -6.28 -24.54
N ALA A 76 77.58 -5.39 -25.51
CA ALA A 76 76.30 -4.77 -25.79
C ALA A 76 75.22 -5.82 -26.15
N ARG A 77 75.54 -6.81 -26.99
CA ARG A 77 74.63 -7.92 -27.31
C ARG A 77 74.30 -8.76 -26.08
N ALA A 78 75.28 -9.09 -25.24
CA ALA A 78 75.07 -9.89 -24.03
C ALA A 78 74.18 -9.14 -23.02
N VAL A 79 74.41 -7.84 -22.82
CA VAL A 79 73.59 -6.99 -21.95
C VAL A 79 72.16 -6.87 -22.49
N LYS A 80 72.00 -6.64 -23.80
CA LYS A 80 70.67 -6.60 -24.43
C LYS A 80 69.92 -7.91 -24.23
N LYS A 81 70.55 -9.05 -24.53
CA LYS A 81 69.93 -10.38 -24.36
C LYS A 81 69.54 -10.63 -22.90
N ALA A 82 70.38 -10.26 -21.94
CA ALA A 82 70.07 -10.40 -20.51
C ALA A 82 68.89 -9.52 -20.08
N ASN A 83 68.76 -8.31 -20.64
CA ASN A 83 67.64 -7.43 -20.36
C ASN A 83 66.34 -7.94 -20.99
N ASP A 84 66.39 -8.40 -22.25
CA ASP A 84 65.25 -8.99 -22.95
C ASP A 84 64.72 -10.22 -22.20
N GLU A 85 65.61 -11.10 -21.73
CA GLU A 85 65.28 -12.29 -20.93
C GLU A 85 64.64 -11.92 -19.57
N ARG A 86 65.18 -10.89 -18.90
CA ARG A 86 64.61 -10.39 -17.63
C ARG A 86 63.21 -9.82 -17.82
N GLU A 87 62.98 -9.11 -18.92
CA GLU A 87 61.65 -8.56 -19.20
C GLU A 87 60.65 -9.65 -19.59
N LEU A 88 61.07 -10.63 -20.40
CA LEU A 88 60.24 -11.79 -20.72
C LEU A 88 59.86 -12.57 -19.45
N LYS A 89 60.80 -12.77 -18.53
CA LYS A 89 60.53 -13.40 -17.23
C LYS A 89 59.48 -12.60 -16.44
N ARG A 90 59.62 -11.28 -16.33
CA ARG A 90 58.63 -10.44 -15.62
C ARG A 90 57.24 -10.54 -16.24
N GLN A 91 57.14 -10.57 -17.57
CA GLN A 91 55.86 -10.74 -18.26
C GLN A 91 55.24 -12.10 -17.93
N LYS A 92 56.03 -13.17 -17.94
CA LYS A 92 55.58 -14.51 -17.59
C LYS A 92 55.19 -14.65 -16.13
N ASP A 93 55.93 -14.05 -15.21
CA ASP A 93 55.60 -14.03 -13.78
C ASP A 93 54.24 -13.34 -13.55
N ARG A 94 53.95 -12.22 -14.24
CA ARG A 94 52.63 -11.57 -14.18
C ARG A 94 51.52 -12.44 -14.75
N GLU A 95 51.77 -13.14 -15.86
CA GLU A 95 50.81 -14.05 -16.47
C GLU A 95 50.50 -15.24 -15.54
N ILE A 96 51.52 -15.79 -14.87
CA ILE A 96 51.37 -16.86 -13.88
C ILE A 96 50.50 -16.40 -12.72
N GLU A 97 50.75 -15.23 -12.15
CA GLU A 97 49.95 -14.72 -11.03
C GLU A 97 48.49 -14.46 -11.44
N ARG A 98 48.25 -13.90 -12.64
CA ARG A 98 46.89 -13.73 -13.17
C ARG A 98 46.15 -15.07 -13.29
N VAL A 99 46.79 -16.08 -13.89
CA VAL A 99 46.17 -17.40 -14.08
C VAL A 99 45.93 -18.11 -12.74
N LYS A 100 46.83 -17.93 -11.75
CA LYS A 100 46.62 -18.45 -10.39
C LYS A 100 45.40 -17.83 -9.73
N GLU A 101 45.22 -16.51 -9.84
CA GLU A 101 44.05 -15.82 -9.30
C GLU A 101 42.76 -16.30 -9.96
N GLU A 102 42.73 -16.40 -11.29
CA GLU A 102 41.59 -16.92 -12.06
C GLU A 102 41.23 -18.36 -11.62
N THR A 103 42.24 -19.22 -11.48
CA THR A 103 42.06 -20.61 -11.02
C THR A 103 41.48 -20.66 -9.61
N ALA A 104 41.98 -19.82 -8.70
CA ALA A 104 41.47 -19.75 -7.33
C ALA A 104 40.01 -19.25 -7.29
N GLN A 105 39.63 -18.30 -8.15
CA GLN A 105 38.25 -17.83 -8.26
C GLN A 105 37.32 -18.92 -8.79
N HIS A 106 37.72 -19.62 -9.85
CA HIS A 106 36.94 -20.74 -10.40
C HIS A 106 36.78 -21.89 -9.40
N LEU A 107 37.82 -22.19 -8.61
CA LEU A 107 37.74 -23.20 -7.56
C LEU A 107 36.71 -22.82 -6.48
N LYS A 108 36.73 -21.56 -6.02
CA LYS A 108 35.73 -21.04 -5.07
C LYS A 108 34.30 -21.12 -5.63
N GLN A 109 34.12 -20.78 -6.90
CA GLN A 109 32.81 -20.89 -7.55
C GLN A 109 32.34 -22.34 -7.65
N LYS A 110 33.25 -23.26 -8.02
CA LYS A 110 32.98 -24.70 -8.07
C LYS A 110 32.57 -25.23 -6.69
N GLU A 111 33.28 -24.88 -5.64
CA GLU A 111 32.94 -25.28 -4.26
C GLU A 111 31.59 -24.70 -3.81
N ALA A 112 31.30 -23.43 -4.15
CA ALA A 112 30.01 -22.82 -3.84
C ALA A 112 28.85 -23.51 -4.58
N LEU A 113 29.04 -23.86 -5.86
CA LEU A 113 28.05 -24.62 -6.63
C LEU A 113 27.93 -26.06 -6.12
N GLY A 114 29.02 -26.71 -5.73
CA GLY A 114 29.02 -28.05 -5.13
C GLY A 114 28.19 -28.10 -3.85
N ARG A 115 28.40 -27.14 -2.94
CA ARG A 115 27.59 -27.03 -1.70
C ARG A 115 26.11 -26.80 -1.99
N LYS A 116 25.78 -25.98 -3.00
CA LYS A 116 24.38 -25.80 -3.43
C LYS A 116 23.81 -27.12 -3.97
N LEU A 117 24.56 -27.80 -4.83
CA LEU A 117 24.14 -29.06 -5.42
C LEU A 117 23.87 -30.10 -4.33
N GLU A 118 24.79 -30.32 -3.39
CA GLU A 118 24.61 -31.22 -2.25
C GLU A 118 23.33 -30.91 -1.45
N LYS A 119 23.08 -29.62 -1.18
CA LYS A 119 21.85 -29.19 -0.51
C LYS A 119 20.60 -29.50 -1.33
N TYR A 120 20.65 -29.39 -2.64
CA TYR A 120 19.50 -29.62 -3.52
C TYR A 120 19.30 -31.10 -3.92
N THR A 121 20.35 -31.92 -3.85
CA THR A 121 20.28 -33.34 -4.17
C THR A 121 19.22 -34.05 -3.34
N MET A 122 19.10 -33.76 -2.04
CA MET A 122 18.07 -34.39 -1.20
C MET A 122 16.65 -34.08 -1.67
N PHE A 123 16.40 -32.87 -2.17
CA PHE A 123 15.08 -32.47 -2.70
C PHE A 123 14.82 -33.09 -4.06
N HIS A 124 15.85 -33.15 -4.92
CA HIS A 124 15.74 -33.85 -6.20
C HIS A 124 15.40 -35.32 -6.00
N THR A 125 16.15 -36.03 -5.14
CA THR A 125 15.89 -37.44 -4.82
C THR A 125 14.51 -37.66 -4.21
N PHE A 126 14.03 -36.70 -3.40
CA PHE A 126 12.66 -36.74 -2.91
C PHE A 126 11.64 -36.59 -4.06
N MET A 127 11.83 -35.62 -4.95
CA MET A 127 10.95 -35.40 -6.10
C MET A 127 10.95 -36.59 -7.06
N ASP A 128 12.10 -37.22 -7.29
CA ASP A 128 12.20 -38.47 -8.07
C ASP A 128 11.33 -39.56 -7.45
N LYS A 129 11.41 -39.77 -6.12
CA LYS A 129 10.58 -40.74 -5.42
C LYS A 129 9.08 -40.42 -5.50
N VAL A 130 8.72 -39.13 -5.42
CA VAL A 130 7.33 -38.70 -5.58
C VAL A 130 6.84 -38.96 -7.00
N GLN A 131 7.68 -38.72 -8.01
CA GLN A 131 7.39 -39.04 -9.39
C GLN A 131 7.24 -40.56 -9.59
N GLU A 132 8.17 -41.38 -9.07
CA GLU A 132 8.09 -42.84 -9.14
C GLU A 132 6.84 -43.40 -8.45
N ALA A 133 6.38 -42.77 -7.37
CA ALA A 133 5.17 -43.16 -6.67
C ALA A 133 3.87 -42.68 -7.36
N GLY A 134 3.94 -41.68 -8.22
CA GLY A 134 2.80 -41.09 -8.90
C GLY A 134 2.65 -41.62 -10.32
N GLU A 135 1.57 -42.35 -10.61
CA GLU A 135 1.33 -42.91 -11.94
C GLU A 135 1.01 -41.85 -13.01
N ASP A 136 0.53 -40.67 -12.59
CA ASP A 136 0.04 -39.62 -13.50
C ASP A 136 1.12 -38.62 -13.96
N PHE A 137 2.32 -38.65 -13.37
CA PHE A 137 3.37 -37.65 -13.61
C PHE A 137 4.61 -38.27 -14.27
N HIS A 138 5.00 -37.75 -15.44
CA HIS A 138 6.10 -38.29 -16.23
C HIS A 138 7.40 -37.52 -16.00
N GLU A 139 7.31 -36.26 -15.55
CA GLU A 139 8.44 -35.43 -15.15
C GLU A 139 8.15 -34.72 -13.81
N ILE A 140 9.19 -34.46 -13.00
CA ILE A 140 9.10 -33.61 -11.80
C ILE A 140 8.45 -32.25 -12.12
N ARG A 141 8.67 -31.73 -13.33
CA ARG A 141 8.08 -30.47 -13.80
C ARG A 141 6.55 -30.53 -13.88
N ASP A 142 5.97 -31.68 -14.19
CA ASP A 142 4.51 -31.86 -14.25
C ASP A 142 3.91 -31.70 -12.85
N ILE A 143 4.58 -32.26 -11.84
CA ILE A 143 4.19 -32.16 -10.42
C ILE A 143 4.23 -30.69 -9.97
N ILE A 144 5.30 -29.97 -10.31
CA ILE A 144 5.45 -28.54 -9.98
C ILE A 144 4.35 -27.72 -10.65
N THR A 145 4.13 -27.91 -11.95
CA THR A 145 3.10 -27.19 -12.70
C THR A 145 1.69 -27.45 -12.15
N ARG A 146 1.42 -28.71 -11.76
CA ARG A 146 0.16 -29.09 -11.12
C ARG A 146 0.00 -28.43 -9.76
N TRP A 147 1.07 -28.42 -8.94
CA TRP A 147 1.07 -27.75 -7.65
C TRP A 147 0.85 -26.24 -7.79
N ASP A 148 1.54 -25.57 -8.73
CA ASP A 148 1.38 -24.15 -9.01
C ASP A 148 -0.07 -23.83 -9.39
N THR A 149 -0.66 -24.63 -10.29
CA THR A 149 -2.06 -24.48 -10.69
C THR A 149 -2.98 -24.67 -9.50
N LEU A 150 -2.79 -25.73 -8.71
CA LEU A 150 -3.63 -26.01 -7.54
C LEU A 150 -3.51 -24.91 -6.49
N ASN A 151 -2.31 -24.43 -6.22
CA ASN A 151 -2.05 -23.36 -5.26
C ASN A 151 -2.67 -22.02 -5.73
N ALA A 152 -2.61 -21.72 -7.02
CA ALA A 152 -3.30 -20.57 -7.61
C ALA A 152 -4.82 -20.70 -7.43
N THR A 153 -5.41 -21.84 -7.82
CA THR A 153 -6.85 -22.05 -7.65
C THR A 153 -7.29 -22.04 -6.19
N HIS A 154 -6.48 -22.56 -5.27
CA HIS A 154 -6.76 -22.52 -3.84
C HIS A 154 -6.76 -21.08 -3.32
N THR A 155 -5.78 -20.27 -3.75
CA THR A 155 -5.71 -18.85 -3.40
C THR A 155 -6.95 -18.09 -3.91
N ASP A 156 -7.32 -18.31 -5.17
CA ASP A 156 -8.51 -17.69 -5.78
C ASP A 156 -9.78 -18.10 -5.03
N LEU A 157 -9.94 -19.38 -4.69
CA LEU A 157 -11.09 -19.87 -3.93
C LEU A 157 -11.17 -19.25 -2.54
N LEU A 158 -10.04 -19.11 -1.84
CA LEU A 158 -10.01 -18.44 -0.53
C LEU A 158 -10.43 -16.97 -0.63
N GLU A 159 -9.95 -16.25 -1.65
CA GLU A 159 -10.36 -14.85 -1.87
C GLU A 159 -11.86 -14.76 -2.19
N THR A 160 -12.37 -15.68 -3.00
CA THR A 160 -13.78 -15.71 -3.39
C THR A 160 -14.68 -16.05 -2.20
N GLU A 161 -14.26 -17.00 -1.36
CA GLU A 161 -14.94 -17.37 -0.12
C GLU A 161 -14.98 -16.18 0.85
N GLN A 162 -13.85 -15.49 1.05
CA GLN A 162 -13.81 -14.29 1.89
C GLN A 162 -14.79 -13.21 1.40
N LYS A 163 -14.78 -12.92 0.09
CA LYS A 163 -15.74 -11.97 -0.52
C LYS A 163 -17.18 -12.41 -0.32
N ASN A 164 -17.48 -13.70 -0.41
CA ASN A 164 -18.82 -14.22 -0.19
C ASN A 164 -19.23 -14.09 1.28
N GLN A 165 -18.34 -14.37 2.22
CA GLN A 165 -18.60 -14.19 3.65
C GLN A 165 -18.87 -12.72 3.97
N ASP A 166 -18.07 -11.80 3.46
CA ASP A 166 -18.27 -10.36 3.65
C ASP A 166 -19.63 -9.92 3.08
N ARG A 167 -20.03 -10.43 1.91
CA ARG A 167 -21.35 -10.16 1.32
C ARG A 167 -22.49 -10.68 2.16
N VAL A 168 -22.40 -11.91 2.68
CA VAL A 168 -23.42 -12.51 3.55
C VAL A 168 -23.54 -11.71 4.85
N GLU A 169 -22.43 -11.31 5.45
CA GLU A 169 -22.42 -10.52 6.67
C GLU A 169 -23.06 -9.13 6.45
N ASN A 170 -22.72 -8.46 5.35
CA ASN A 170 -23.36 -7.19 4.99
C ASN A 170 -24.89 -7.34 4.80
N GLN A 171 -25.33 -8.38 4.08
CA GLN A 171 -26.76 -8.66 3.91
C GLN A 171 -27.47 -8.99 5.22
N ARG A 172 -26.81 -9.72 6.13
CA ARG A 172 -27.34 -9.99 7.48
C ARG A 172 -27.52 -8.71 8.28
N GLN A 173 -26.55 -7.80 8.23
CA GLN A 173 -26.63 -6.50 8.91
C GLN A 173 -27.73 -5.62 8.32
N GLU A 174 -27.88 -5.58 7.00
CA GLU A 174 -28.98 -4.86 6.34
C GLU A 174 -30.35 -5.44 6.75
N LEU A 175 -30.49 -6.76 6.76
CA LEU A 175 -31.71 -7.42 7.20
C LEU A 175 -32.04 -7.12 8.67
N MET A 176 -31.04 -7.15 9.55
CA MET A 176 -31.21 -6.82 10.97
C MET A 176 -31.73 -5.39 11.15
N LYS A 177 -31.13 -4.41 10.46
CA LYS A 177 -31.60 -3.02 10.48
C LYS A 177 -33.02 -2.89 9.97
N TYR A 178 -33.34 -3.56 8.85
CA TYR A 178 -34.69 -3.54 8.30
C TYR A 178 -35.73 -4.14 9.26
N MET A 179 -35.41 -5.25 9.92
CA MET A 179 -36.29 -5.85 10.91
C MET A 179 -36.51 -4.91 12.10
N GLU A 180 -35.45 -4.30 12.64
CA GLU A 180 -35.56 -3.33 13.73
C GLU A 180 -36.43 -2.12 13.34
N GLU A 181 -36.24 -1.58 12.13
CA GLU A 181 -37.09 -0.51 11.60
C GLU A 181 -38.56 -0.92 11.50
N LYS A 182 -38.83 -2.16 11.07
CA LYS A 182 -40.19 -2.68 10.95
C LYS A 182 -40.84 -2.98 12.29
N GLU A 183 -40.10 -3.52 13.25
CA GLU A 183 -40.57 -3.69 14.63
C GLU A 183 -40.93 -2.33 15.25
N ASN A 184 -40.09 -1.31 15.05
CA ASN A 184 -40.39 0.06 15.48
C ASN A 184 -41.65 0.63 14.82
N GLN A 185 -41.87 0.35 13.52
CA GLN A 185 -43.11 0.74 12.83
C GLN A 185 -44.34 0.04 13.42
N VAL A 186 -44.25 -1.26 13.70
CA VAL A 186 -45.33 -2.03 14.34
C VAL A 186 -45.66 -1.47 15.72
N LEU A 187 -44.65 -1.17 16.54
CA LEU A 187 -44.83 -0.53 17.84
C LEU A 187 -45.54 0.82 17.72
N ASN A 188 -45.14 1.65 16.74
CA ASN A 188 -45.80 2.93 16.49
C ASN A 188 -47.28 2.74 16.09
N TYR A 189 -47.59 1.81 15.19
CA TYR A 189 -48.98 1.52 14.81
C TYR A 189 -49.81 0.98 15.99
N ASN A 190 -49.24 0.11 16.83
CA ASN A 190 -49.91 -0.39 18.03
C ASN A 190 -50.23 0.73 19.03
N ASN A 191 -49.32 1.69 19.19
CA ASN A 191 -49.55 2.87 20.02
C ASN A 191 -50.69 3.74 19.45
N GLN A 192 -50.69 3.97 18.14
CA GLN A 192 -51.77 4.72 17.47
C GLN A 192 -53.12 4.00 17.60
N LEU A 193 -53.14 2.69 17.38
CA LEU A 193 -54.34 1.86 17.53
C LEU A 193 -54.90 1.95 18.96
N SER A 194 -54.04 1.84 19.97
CA SER A 194 -54.44 1.98 21.37
C SER A 194 -55.03 3.37 21.67
N GLY A 195 -54.44 4.43 21.10
CA GLY A 195 -54.97 5.79 21.22
C GLY A 195 -56.33 5.96 20.54
N LEU A 196 -56.52 5.38 19.35
CA LEU A 196 -57.80 5.38 18.65
C LEU A 196 -58.87 4.59 19.40
N GLN A 197 -58.52 3.42 19.94
CA GLN A 197 -59.42 2.59 20.75
C GLN A 197 -59.91 3.36 21.99
N THR A 198 -58.99 4.01 22.71
CA THR A 198 -59.33 4.84 23.88
C THR A 198 -60.31 5.96 23.51
N ARG A 199 -60.11 6.61 22.35
CA ARG A 199 -61.03 7.66 21.86
C ARG A 199 -62.39 7.09 21.46
N LEU A 200 -62.43 5.91 20.85
CA LEU A 200 -63.66 5.22 20.50
C LEU A 200 -64.47 4.87 21.75
N ASP A 201 -63.82 4.26 22.74
CA ASP A 201 -64.47 3.86 24.00
C ASP A 201 -65.01 5.09 24.76
N ALA A 202 -64.27 6.20 24.76
CA ALA A 202 -64.72 7.46 25.34
C ALA A 202 -65.97 8.01 24.61
N ALA A 203 -65.95 8.05 23.28
CA ALA A 203 -67.09 8.52 22.49
C ALA A 203 -68.32 7.61 22.65
N GLN A 204 -68.13 6.28 22.70
CA GLN A 204 -69.21 5.33 22.97
C GLN A 204 -69.80 5.52 24.37
N SER A 205 -68.97 5.73 25.39
CA SER A 205 -69.43 6.04 26.75
C SER A 205 -70.28 7.31 26.79
N GLU A 206 -69.86 8.36 26.09
CA GLU A 206 -70.66 9.59 25.96
C GLU A 206 -71.97 9.37 25.22
N ALA A 207 -71.95 8.63 24.10
CA ALA A 207 -73.16 8.29 23.34
C ALA A 207 -74.19 7.58 24.22
N VAL A 208 -73.78 6.55 24.98
CA VAL A 208 -74.65 5.82 25.91
C VAL A 208 -75.23 6.74 26.99
N LYS A 209 -74.41 7.65 27.56
CA LYS A 209 -74.89 8.63 28.55
C LYS A 209 -75.99 9.53 27.96
N TRP A 210 -75.79 10.03 26.75
CA TRP A 210 -76.77 10.89 26.08
C TRP A 210 -78.02 10.14 25.65
N GLU A 211 -77.89 8.90 25.19
CA GLU A 211 -79.03 8.03 24.85
C GLU A 211 -79.90 7.72 26.07
N SER A 212 -79.28 7.46 27.23
CA SER A 212 -79.99 7.28 28.49
C SER A 212 -80.77 8.54 28.90
N ARG A 213 -80.12 9.72 28.84
CA ARG A 213 -80.78 11.02 29.09
C ARG A 213 -81.95 11.25 28.14
N TRP A 214 -81.74 10.99 26.84
CA TRP A 214 -82.77 11.12 25.82
C TRP A 214 -83.97 10.21 26.09
N THR A 215 -83.70 8.95 26.43
CA THR A 215 -84.73 7.96 26.78
C THR A 215 -85.52 8.40 28.01
N HIS A 216 -84.86 8.96 29.02
CA HIS A 216 -85.54 9.51 30.21
C HIS A 216 -86.46 10.69 29.87
N ILE A 217 -85.99 11.62 29.03
CA ILE A 217 -86.80 12.75 28.53
C ILE A 217 -88.00 12.22 27.76
N LYS A 218 -87.79 11.29 26.81
CA LYS A 218 -88.85 10.68 26.00
C LYS A 218 -89.90 9.98 26.86
N ASN A 219 -89.48 9.17 27.84
CA ASN A 219 -90.38 8.49 28.78
C ASN A 219 -91.18 9.48 29.63
N THR A 220 -90.54 10.56 30.08
CA THR A 220 -91.21 11.63 30.85
C THR A 220 -92.24 12.36 29.99
N ALA A 221 -91.89 12.69 28.74
CA ALA A 221 -92.81 13.31 27.78
C ALA A 221 -94.00 12.38 27.47
N ALA A 222 -93.77 11.08 27.28
CA ALA A 222 -94.82 10.09 27.09
C ALA A 222 -95.77 10.01 28.30
N LYS A 223 -95.23 9.97 29.53
CA LYS A 223 -96.02 10.01 30.77
C LYS A 223 -96.87 11.28 30.88
N LYS A 224 -96.29 12.45 30.61
CA LYS A 224 -97.02 13.74 30.61
C LYS A 224 -98.10 13.77 29.55
N THR A 225 -97.83 13.24 28.34
CA THR A 225 -98.79 13.14 27.24
C THR A 225 -99.95 12.22 27.61
N LEU A 226 -99.68 11.07 28.22
CA LEU A 226 -100.71 10.14 28.71
C LEU A 226 -101.56 10.78 29.81
N LEU A 227 -100.94 11.45 30.79
CA LEU A 227 -101.65 12.14 31.87
C LEU A 227 -102.55 13.23 31.31
N LEU A 228 -102.04 14.04 30.38
CA LEU A 228 -102.83 15.05 29.68
C LEU A 228 -104.02 14.40 28.96
N GLY A 229 -103.81 13.30 28.23
CA GLY A 229 -104.89 12.55 27.59
C GLY A 229 -105.95 12.05 28.59
N ARG A 230 -105.53 11.52 29.75
CA ARG A 230 -106.46 11.08 30.82
C ARG A 230 -107.25 12.24 31.42
N ILE A 231 -106.60 13.38 31.68
CA ILE A 231 -107.27 14.59 32.16
C ILE A 231 -108.32 15.03 31.12
N LYS A 232 -107.94 15.12 29.84
CA LYS A 232 -108.86 15.47 28.76
C LYS A 232 -110.07 14.53 28.70
N MET A 233 -109.87 13.22 28.78
CA MET A 233 -110.97 12.24 28.76
C MET A 233 -111.86 12.37 30.01
N ALA A 234 -111.28 12.48 31.21
CA ALA A 234 -112.06 12.61 32.44
C ALA A 234 -112.87 13.92 32.46
N THR A 235 -112.27 15.02 32.03
CA THR A 235 -112.96 16.30 31.82
C THR A 235 -114.10 16.13 30.83
N HIS A 236 -113.85 15.53 29.66
CA HIS A 236 -114.89 15.33 28.65
C HIS A 236 -116.04 14.48 29.17
N ASN A 237 -115.75 13.40 29.93
CA ASN A 237 -116.77 12.55 30.53
C ASN A 237 -117.62 13.30 31.56
N LEU A 238 -117.00 14.08 32.44
CA LEU A 238 -117.72 14.91 33.42
C LEU A 238 -118.54 15.99 32.72
N TYR A 239 -118.01 16.57 31.64
CA TYR A 239 -118.71 17.58 30.85
C TYR A 239 -119.98 17.00 30.20
N GLN A 240 -119.87 15.81 29.59
CA GLN A 240 -121.02 15.10 29.05
C GLN A 240 -122.08 14.81 30.13
N LEU A 241 -121.66 14.46 31.35
CA LEU A 241 -122.59 14.25 32.47
C LEU A 241 -123.34 15.54 32.85
N VAL A 242 -122.62 16.67 32.96
CA VAL A 242 -123.22 17.99 33.21
C VAL A 242 -124.22 18.34 32.11
N LYS A 243 -123.84 18.14 30.84
CA LYS A 243 -124.73 18.37 29.70
C LYS A 243 -125.97 17.48 29.71
N SER A 244 -125.83 16.21 30.08
CA SER A 244 -126.96 15.30 30.23
C SER A 244 -127.93 15.77 31.30
N HIS A 245 -127.46 16.35 32.41
CA HIS A 245 -128.32 16.94 33.44
C HIS A 245 -129.00 18.24 33.00
N GLN A 246 -128.38 18.99 32.08
CA GLN A 246 -128.91 20.23 31.52
C GLN A 246 -129.76 20.03 30.25
N ASN A 247 -129.94 18.78 29.76
CA ASN A 247 -130.58 18.43 28.49
C ASN A 247 -129.98 19.16 27.26
N GLN A 248 -128.66 19.38 27.24
CA GLN A 248 -127.94 20.03 26.14
C GLN A 248 -127.11 19.02 25.34
N THR A 249 -127.04 19.16 24.02
CA THR A 249 -126.40 18.17 23.11
C THR A 249 -125.22 18.70 22.30
N ASP A 250 -124.81 19.96 22.47
CA ASP A 250 -123.68 20.49 21.69
C ASP A 250 -122.37 19.75 22.01
N GLU A 251 -121.48 19.62 21.03
CA GLU A 251 -120.14 19.06 21.24
C GLU A 251 -119.12 20.21 21.31
N LEU A 252 -118.32 20.22 22.38
CA LEU A 252 -117.25 21.20 22.60
C LEU A 252 -115.97 20.41 22.79
N GLU A 253 -114.94 20.64 21.97
CA GLU A 253 -113.67 19.90 22.05
C GLU A 253 -112.64 20.51 23.00
N ASP A 254 -112.71 21.84 23.25
CA ASP A 254 -111.72 22.49 24.09
C ASP A 254 -111.86 22.07 25.57
N THR A 255 -110.79 21.50 26.10
CA THR A 255 -110.78 20.93 27.47
C THR A 255 -110.87 22.02 28.53
N THR A 256 -110.30 23.20 28.27
CA THR A 256 -110.36 24.33 29.20
C THR A 256 -111.79 24.85 29.34
N GLU A 257 -112.47 25.08 28.22
CA GLU A 257 -113.88 25.49 28.23
C GLU A 257 -114.81 24.42 28.84
N GLN A 258 -114.57 23.12 28.58
CA GLN A 258 -115.29 22.03 29.24
C GLN A 258 -115.17 22.10 30.78
N LEU A 259 -113.96 22.31 31.30
CA LEU A 259 -113.72 22.47 32.74
C LEU A 259 -114.46 23.68 33.32
N THR A 260 -114.46 24.81 32.61
CA THR A 260 -115.17 26.02 33.05
C THR A 260 -116.67 25.78 33.20
N GLN A 261 -117.29 25.08 32.24
CA GLN A 261 -118.71 24.75 32.33
C GLN A 261 -119.02 23.74 33.44
N ILE A 262 -118.17 22.72 33.64
CA ILE A 262 -118.30 21.81 34.79
C ILE A 262 -118.20 22.58 36.11
N GLN A 263 -117.23 23.50 36.22
CA GLN A 263 -117.05 24.32 37.42
C GLN A 263 -118.28 25.17 37.71
N GLN A 264 -118.83 25.86 36.71
CA GLN A 264 -120.03 26.68 36.87
C GLN A 264 -121.20 25.82 37.38
N PHE A 265 -121.43 24.66 36.77
CA PHE A 265 -122.50 23.76 37.18
C PHE A 265 -122.34 23.25 38.62
N VAL A 266 -121.12 22.88 39.04
CA VAL A 266 -120.87 22.45 40.42
C VAL A 266 -121.05 23.60 41.41
N GLN A 267 -120.67 24.83 41.05
CA GLN A 267 -120.90 26.01 41.88
C GLN A 267 -122.40 26.29 42.04
N ASP A 268 -123.16 26.21 40.94
CA ASP A 268 -124.62 26.37 40.96
C ASP A 268 -125.28 25.31 41.85
N LEU A 269 -124.89 24.03 41.74
CA LEU A 269 -125.40 22.96 42.60
C LEU A 269 -125.06 23.18 44.08
N ASN A 270 -123.84 23.64 44.39
CA ASN A 270 -123.44 23.95 45.76
C ASN A 270 -124.25 25.12 46.33
N GLN A 271 -124.54 26.13 45.51
CA GLN A 271 -125.37 27.26 45.90
C GLN A 271 -126.81 26.82 46.19
N ILE A 272 -127.40 25.99 45.32
CA ILE A 272 -128.73 25.37 45.54
C ILE A 272 -128.74 24.53 46.83
N THR A 273 -127.72 23.71 47.06
CA THR A 273 -127.64 22.84 48.26
C THR A 273 -127.47 23.67 49.54
N ALA A 274 -126.71 24.76 49.49
CA ALA A 274 -126.56 25.71 50.60
C ALA A 274 -127.87 26.46 50.91
N GLU A 275 -128.66 26.77 49.88
CA GLU A 275 -130.01 27.35 50.04
C GLU A 275 -130.99 26.35 50.64
N ILE A 276 -130.97 25.08 50.23
CA ILE A 276 -131.79 24.00 50.82
C ILE A 276 -131.45 23.80 52.29
N LYS A 277 -130.16 23.78 52.67
CA LYS A 277 -129.73 23.67 54.08
C LYS A 277 -130.18 24.87 54.93
N LYS A 278 -130.27 26.07 54.35
CA LYS A 278 -130.85 27.25 55.01
C LYS A 278 -132.37 27.13 55.18
N MET A 279 -133.06 26.50 54.23
CA MET A 279 -134.51 26.24 54.32
C MET A 279 -134.85 25.19 55.40
N ASP A 280 -134.05 24.12 55.54
CA ASP A 280 -134.26 23.10 56.59
C ASP A 280 -134.06 23.63 58.02
N HIS A 281 -133.41 24.78 58.21
CA HIS A 281 -133.26 25.41 59.52
C HIS A 281 -134.45 26.33 59.90
N THR A 282 -135.48 26.48 59.05
CA THR A 282 -136.56 27.48 59.28
C THR A 282 -138.02 26.98 59.22
N GLY A 283 -138.29 25.66 59.23
CA GLY A 283 -139.68 25.13 59.16
C GLY A 283 -140.13 24.24 60.33
N THR A 284 -140.90 24.80 61.28
CA THR A 284 -141.64 24.07 62.34
C THR A 284 -143.14 24.45 62.30
N SER A 285 -144.00 23.44 62.51
CA SER A 285 -145.41 23.48 62.98
C SER A 285 -146.53 23.47 61.92
N ILE A 286 -147.36 22.40 61.94
CA ILE A 286 -148.84 22.38 61.85
C ILE A 286 -149.33 20.98 62.29
N VAL A 287 -150.41 20.93 63.09
CA VAL A 287 -151.14 19.77 63.62
C VAL A 287 -152.56 19.74 63.01
N PRO A 288 -153.24 18.56 62.88
CA PRO A 288 -154.71 18.46 62.94
C PRO A 288 -155.24 17.46 64.00
N PRO A 289 -156.57 17.43 64.32
CA PRO A 289 -157.13 16.77 65.53
C PRO A 289 -157.84 15.40 65.34
N SER A 290 -157.78 14.57 66.42
CA SER A 290 -158.66 13.51 67.03
C SER A 290 -159.62 12.62 66.17
N SER A 291 -159.85 11.32 66.42
CA SER A 291 -159.93 10.54 67.69
C SER A 291 -159.92 9.02 67.44
N SER A 292 -159.10 8.28 68.21
CA SER A 292 -159.37 7.05 69.00
C SER A 292 -158.06 6.55 69.58
#